data_AF-A0A522QGN4-F1
#
_entry.id   AF-A0A522QGN4-F1
#
_cell.length_a   1.000
_cell.length_b   1.000
_cell.length_c   1.000
_cell.angle_alpha   90.00
_cell.angle_beta   90.00
_cell.angle_gamma   90.00
#
_symmetry.space_group_name_H-M   'P 1'
#
loop_
_entity.id
_entity.type
_entity.pdbx_description
1 polymer ?
#
loop_
_entity_poly.entity_id
_entity_poly.type
_entity_poly.pdbx_seq_one_letter_code
_entity_poly.pdbx_strand_id
1 'polypeptide(L)'
;MSRVVVSVELKIPDNTAFTAYDALVRMGLADVADVKHSGVWIVDADAPAAEIRNALKRTEIMFNPNKHVLRTLSSDRPGPGEIWVATPSRAHERERRLLEQAGLCSVRSVESRTRWLLLDRRGDPCSRATLERAQDLLANPAYQDALIA
;
A
#
# COMPACT_ATOMS: atom_id res chain seq x y z
N MET A 1 -4.64 -10.30 -20.82
CA MET A 1 -5.22 -9.32 -19.88
C MET A 1 -5.18 -9.79 -18.43
N SER A 2 -4.48 -9.04 -17.58
CA SER A 2 -4.41 -9.32 -16.14
C SER A 2 -4.45 -8.03 -15.33
N ARG A 3 -5.08 -8.08 -14.15
CA ARG A 3 -4.96 -7.06 -13.09
C ARG A 3 -4.10 -7.64 -11.97
N VAL A 4 -3.09 -6.91 -11.56
CA VAL A 4 -2.17 -7.32 -10.49
C VAL A 4 -2.20 -6.29 -9.38
N VAL A 5 -2.43 -6.78 -8.16
CA VAL A 5 -2.36 -5.97 -6.93
C VAL A 5 -1.20 -6.48 -6.10
N VAL A 6 -0.25 -5.59 -5.77
CA VAL A 6 0.91 -5.96 -4.95
C VAL A 6 1.13 -4.95 -3.83
N SER A 7 1.58 -5.46 -2.70
CA SER A 7 2.16 -4.69 -1.60
C SER A 7 3.68 -4.68 -1.75
N VAL A 8 4.28 -3.50 -1.60
CA VAL A 8 5.72 -3.27 -1.53
C VAL A 8 6.06 -2.87 -0.10
N GLU A 9 6.67 -3.81 0.62
CA GLU A 9 6.96 -3.73 2.05
C GLU A 9 8.46 -3.53 2.28
N LEU A 10 8.83 -2.78 3.32
CA LEU A 10 10.22 -2.65 3.73
C LEU A 10 10.74 -3.94 4.39
N LYS A 11 11.97 -4.33 4.05
CA LYS A 11 12.77 -5.36 4.76
C LYS A 11 13.46 -4.80 6.00
N ILE A 12 13.64 -3.49 6.01
CA ILE A 12 14.33 -2.72 7.04
C ILE A 12 13.30 -2.07 7.98
N PRO A 13 13.71 -1.59 9.16
CA PRO A 13 12.82 -0.85 10.05
C PRO A 13 12.11 0.31 9.32
N ASP A 14 10.81 0.44 9.55
CA ASP A 14 9.98 1.49 8.96
C ASP A 14 9.71 2.59 9.99
N ASN A 15 10.50 3.66 9.92
CA ASN A 15 10.33 4.83 10.80
C ASN A 15 8.97 5.52 10.63
N THR A 16 8.34 5.40 9.46
CA THR A 16 7.02 5.96 9.19
C THR A 16 5.97 5.19 9.96
N ALA A 17 6.04 3.85 9.91
CA ALA A 17 5.17 2.98 10.69
C ALA A 17 5.34 3.20 12.20
N PHE A 18 6.60 3.29 12.66
CA PHE A 18 6.91 3.55 14.07
C PHE A 18 6.35 4.90 14.56
N THR A 19 6.53 5.97 13.77
CA THR A 19 6.02 7.30 14.11
C THR A 19 4.49 7.33 14.12
N ALA A 20 3.85 6.65 13.17
CA ALA A 20 2.39 6.51 13.13
C ALA A 20 1.86 5.76 14.37
N TYR A 21 2.52 4.66 14.75
CA TYR A 21 2.20 3.92 15.98
C TYR A 21 2.26 4.83 17.22
N ASP A 22 3.37 5.54 17.43
CA ASP A 22 3.53 6.44 18.58
C ASP A 22 2.43 7.51 18.64
N ALA A 23 2.04 8.06 17.50
CA ALA A 23 0.97 9.05 17.42
C ALA A 23 -0.42 8.44 17.74
N LEU A 24 -0.72 7.23 17.23
CA LEU A 24 -1.97 6.53 17.55
C LEU A 24 -2.08 6.21 19.05
N VAL A 25 -0.99 5.78 19.68
CA VAL A 25 -0.94 5.53 21.13
C VAL A 25 -1.22 6.82 21.90
N ARG A 26 -0.63 7.95 21.49
CA ARG A 26 -0.88 9.27 22.11
C ARG A 26 -2.32 9.77 21.93
N MET A 27 -3.01 9.34 20.87
CA MET A 27 -4.44 9.59 20.65
C MET A 27 -5.35 8.68 21.51
N GLY A 28 -4.79 7.79 22.33
CA GLY A 28 -5.54 6.90 23.21
C GLY A 28 -6.01 5.61 22.53
N LEU A 29 -5.43 5.23 21.39
CA LEU A 29 -5.71 3.94 20.73
C LEU A 29 -4.81 2.84 21.30
N ALA A 30 -4.94 2.57 22.60
CA ALA A 30 -4.08 1.66 23.37
C ALA A 30 -4.19 0.17 22.96
N ASP A 31 -5.21 -0.18 22.18
CA ASP A 31 -5.42 -1.52 21.62
C ASP A 31 -4.50 -1.79 20.42
N VAL A 32 -4.01 -0.74 19.74
CA VAL A 32 -3.01 -0.87 18.68
C VAL A 32 -1.67 -1.20 19.31
N ALA A 33 -1.02 -2.27 18.86
CA ALA A 33 0.27 -2.74 19.36
C ALA A 33 1.35 -2.80 18.27
N ASP A 34 0.95 -2.90 17.00
CA ASP A 34 1.85 -2.86 15.86
C ASP A 34 1.17 -2.15 14.68
N VAL A 35 1.98 -1.45 13.89
CA VAL A 35 1.55 -0.77 12.67
C VAL A 35 2.49 -1.18 11.55
N LYS A 36 1.93 -1.66 10.44
CA LYS A 36 2.70 -1.94 9.22
C LYS A 36 2.31 -0.96 8.14
N HIS A 37 3.32 -0.43 7.47
CA HIS A 37 3.18 0.53 6.38
C HIS A 37 3.78 -0.06 5.10
N SER A 38 3.09 0.14 3.98
CA SER A 38 3.49 -0.40 2.68
C SER A 38 2.88 0.40 1.53
N GLY A 39 3.54 0.40 0.37
CA GLY A 39 2.95 0.90 -0.87
C GLY A 39 2.16 -0.20 -1.57
N VAL A 40 0.94 0.08 -1.99
CA VAL A 40 0.15 -0.83 -2.83
C VAL A 40 0.16 -0.31 -4.26
N TRP A 41 0.48 -1.20 -5.21
CA TRP A 41 0.39 -0.93 -6.64
C TRP A 41 -0.70 -1.80 -7.25
N ILE A 42 -1.60 -1.16 -8.00
CA ILE A 42 -2.64 -1.81 -8.79
C ILE A 42 -2.32 -1.51 -10.25
N VAL A 43 -2.02 -2.56 -11.02
CA VAL A 43 -1.62 -2.44 -12.43
C VAL A 43 -2.57 -3.27 -13.29
N ASP A 44 -3.16 -2.62 -14.29
CA ASP A 44 -3.93 -3.27 -15.35
C ASP A 44 -3.16 -3.17 -16.66
N ALA A 45 -2.87 -4.32 -17.27
CA ALA A 45 -2.18 -4.37 -18.54
C ALA A 45 -2.54 -5.60 -19.34
N ASP A 46 -2.27 -5.53 -20.65
CA ASP A 46 -2.42 -6.69 -21.52
C ASP A 46 -1.18 -7.60 -21.53
N ALA A 47 -0.88 -8.14 -20.34
CA ALA A 47 0.21 -9.09 -20.14
C ALA A 47 -0.20 -10.16 -19.10
N PRO A 48 0.49 -11.31 -19.05
CA PRO A 48 0.37 -12.26 -17.96
C PRO A 48 0.75 -11.64 -16.61
N ALA A 49 0.05 -12.00 -15.53
CA ALA A 49 0.31 -11.47 -14.19
C ALA A 49 1.77 -11.64 -13.71
N ALA A 50 2.44 -12.71 -14.13
CA ALA A 50 3.85 -12.94 -13.82
C ALA A 50 4.77 -11.91 -14.48
N GLU A 51 4.49 -11.51 -15.72
CA GLU A 51 5.24 -10.47 -16.43
C GLU A 51 5.03 -9.11 -15.77
N ILE A 52 3.80 -8.81 -15.35
CA ILE A 52 3.50 -7.57 -14.61
C ILE A 52 4.33 -7.48 -13.32
N ARG A 53 4.36 -8.56 -12.53
CA ARG A 53 5.19 -8.62 -11.32
C ARG A 53 6.69 -8.51 -11.61
N ASN A 54 7.16 -9.09 -12.72
CA ASN A 54 8.56 -9.01 -13.10
C ASN A 54 8.96 -7.59 -13.54
N ALA A 55 8.10 -6.89 -14.27
CA ALA A 55 8.31 -5.49 -14.64
C ALA A 55 8.38 -4.60 -13.39
N LEU A 56 7.43 -4.75 -12.45
CA LEU A 56 7.45 -4.03 -11.17
C LEU A 56 8.78 -4.19 -10.43
N LYS A 57 9.35 -5.41 -10.41
CA LYS A 57 10.65 -5.69 -9.77
C LYS A 57 11.86 -5.07 -10.49
N ARG A 58 11.73 -4.75 -11.79
CA ARG A 58 12.79 -4.11 -12.59
C ARG A 58 12.75 -2.58 -12.50
N THR A 59 11.66 -2.02 -12.01
CA THR A 59 11.50 -0.58 -11.86
C THR A 59 11.94 -0.12 -10.47
N GLU A 60 13.17 0.37 -10.34
CA GLU A 60 13.77 0.75 -9.04
C GLU A 60 12.98 1.79 -8.23
N ILE A 61 12.25 2.67 -8.93
CA ILE A 61 11.40 3.69 -8.30
C ILE A 61 10.20 3.05 -7.57
N MET A 62 9.70 1.92 -8.08
CA MET A 62 8.56 1.20 -7.50
C MET A 62 9.04 0.09 -6.55
N PHE A 63 10.18 -0.52 -6.84
CA PHE A 63 10.73 -1.64 -6.08
C PHE A 63 12.26 -1.61 -6.06
N ASN A 64 12.83 -1.51 -4.86
CA ASN A 64 14.27 -1.67 -4.65
C ASN A 64 14.53 -3.04 -4.01
N PRO A 65 15.21 -4.00 -4.67
CA PRO A 65 15.41 -5.35 -4.14
C PRO A 65 16.20 -5.38 -2.82
N ASN A 66 17.05 -4.40 -2.55
CA ASN A 66 17.84 -4.32 -1.32
C ASN A 66 16.98 -3.85 -0.14
N LYS A 67 15.93 -3.06 -0.39
CA LYS A 67 15.08 -2.49 0.65
C LYS A 67 13.72 -3.16 0.76
N HIS A 68 13.19 -3.75 -0.32
CA HIS A 68 11.77 -4.10 -0.42
C HIS A 68 11.53 -5.61 -0.59
N VAL A 69 10.38 -6.08 -0.09
CA VAL A 69 9.71 -7.33 -0.47
C VAL A 69 8.44 -6.99 -1.23
N LEU A 70 8.16 -7.72 -2.30
CA LEU A 70 6.93 -7.60 -3.07
C LEU A 70 6.01 -8.78 -2.75
N ARG A 71 4.80 -8.51 -2.27
CA ARG A 71 3.76 -9.51 -1.97
C ARG A 71 2.56 -9.31 -2.87
N THR A 72 1.96 -10.39 -3.34
CA THR A 72 0.70 -10.32 -4.10
C THR A 72 -0.46 -10.24 -3.13
N LEU A 73 -1.40 -9.33 -3.38
CA LEU A 73 -2.66 -9.23 -2.64
C LEU A 73 -3.77 -9.92 -3.44
N SER A 74 -4.73 -10.52 -2.73
CA SER A 74 -5.87 -11.23 -3.34
C SER A 74 -7.00 -10.30 -3.76
N SER A 75 -6.96 -9.03 -3.33
CA SER A 75 -8.01 -8.02 -3.52
C SER A 75 -7.38 -6.66 -3.83
N ASP A 76 -8.13 -5.80 -4.51
CA ASP A 76 -7.83 -4.38 -4.70
C ASP A 76 -8.51 -3.46 -3.67
N ARG A 77 -8.99 -4.06 -2.58
CA ARG A 77 -9.61 -3.41 -1.42
C ARG A 77 -8.91 -3.82 -0.12
N PRO A 78 -8.94 -2.94 0.90
CA PRO A 78 -8.40 -3.25 2.23
C PRO A 78 -9.03 -4.51 2.82
N GLY A 79 -8.20 -5.33 3.46
CA GLY A 79 -8.63 -6.44 4.32
C GLY A 79 -8.82 -6.00 5.78
N PRO A 80 -9.27 -6.90 6.67
CA PRO A 80 -9.43 -6.59 8.09
C PRO A 80 -8.18 -5.94 8.69
N GLY A 81 -8.37 -4.91 9.52
CA GLY A 81 -7.30 -4.13 10.14
C GLY A 81 -6.58 -3.15 9.20
N GLU A 82 -7.00 -3.04 7.94
CA GLU A 82 -6.31 -2.21 6.96
C GLU A 82 -7.03 -0.89 6.66
N ILE A 83 -6.22 0.16 6.46
CA ILE A 83 -6.62 1.44 5.88
C ILE A 83 -5.77 1.68 4.64
N TRP A 84 -6.42 1.86 3.48
CA TRP A 84 -5.74 2.17 2.22
C TRP A 84 -6.02 3.62 1.85
N VAL A 85 -4.97 4.40 1.66
CA VAL A 85 -5.03 5.84 1.41
C VAL A 85 -4.63 6.13 -0.03
N ALA A 86 -5.51 6.76 -0.78
CA ALA A 86 -5.28 7.20 -2.14
C ALA A 86 -5.11 8.72 -2.21
N THR A 87 -4.41 9.20 -3.25
CA THR A 87 -4.34 10.63 -3.57
C THR A 87 -4.97 10.82 -4.95
N PRO A 88 -6.25 11.22 -5.04
CA PRO A 88 -7.03 11.15 -6.29
C PRO A 88 -6.45 11.96 -7.45
N SER A 89 -5.80 13.09 -7.15
CA SER A 89 -5.18 13.97 -8.15
C SER A 89 -3.82 13.45 -8.65
N ARG A 90 -3.31 12.34 -8.12
CA ARG A 90 -2.01 11.80 -8.51
C ARG A 90 -2.10 11.01 -9.81
N ALA A 91 -1.53 11.57 -10.87
CA ALA A 91 -1.29 10.83 -12.11
C ALA A 91 -0.04 9.93 -11.97
N HIS A 92 -0.12 8.72 -12.54
CA HIS A 92 0.95 7.72 -12.52
C HIS A 92 1.62 7.52 -13.89
N GLU A 93 1.69 8.58 -14.71
CA GLU A 93 2.26 8.49 -16.06
C GLU A 93 3.74 8.09 -16.04
N ARG A 94 4.51 8.58 -15.08
CA ARG A 94 5.93 8.22 -14.94
C ARG A 94 6.08 6.73 -14.66
N GLU A 95 5.35 6.21 -13.68
CA GLU A 95 5.37 4.80 -13.31
C GLU A 95 4.87 3.91 -14.44
N ARG A 96 3.82 4.34 -15.16
CA ARG A 96 3.36 3.68 -16.38
C ARG A 96 4.47 3.57 -17.43
N ARG A 97 5.14 4.69 -17.77
CA ARG A 97 6.24 4.69 -18.76
C ARG A 97 7.40 3.79 -18.34
N LEU A 98 7.70 3.73 -17.04
CA LEU A 98 8.76 2.86 -16.52
C LEU A 98 8.39 1.38 -16.64
N LEU A 99 7.12 1.01 -16.42
CA LEU A 99 6.64 -0.35 -16.65
C LEU A 99 6.69 -0.72 -18.14
N GLU A 100 6.31 0.22 -19.02
CA GLU A 100 6.43 0.04 -20.48
C GLU A 100 7.89 -0.16 -20.90
N GLN A 101 8.82 0.65 -20.38
CA GLN A 101 10.26 0.50 -20.58
C GLN A 101 10.82 -0.80 -20.01
N ALA A 102 10.21 -1.36 -18.96
CA ALA A 102 10.57 -2.65 -18.38
C ALA A 102 10.06 -3.85 -19.20
N GLY A 103 9.43 -3.60 -20.36
CA GLY A 103 8.96 -4.61 -21.32
C GLY A 103 7.46 -4.88 -21.26
N LEU A 104 6.69 -4.07 -20.54
CA LEU A 104 5.26 -4.27 -20.36
C LEU A 104 4.46 -3.49 -21.42
N CYS A 105 4.12 -4.16 -22.52
CA CYS A 105 3.31 -3.54 -23.56
C CYS A 105 1.88 -3.25 -23.06
N SER A 106 1.30 -2.14 -23.52
CA SER A 106 -0.13 -1.82 -23.32
C SER A 106 -0.57 -1.76 -21.85
N VAL A 107 0.17 -1.01 -21.02
CA VAL A 107 -0.27 -0.66 -19.66
C VAL A 107 -1.49 0.26 -19.76
N ARG A 108 -2.64 -0.17 -19.23
CA ARG A 108 -3.88 0.60 -19.28
C ARG A 108 -4.03 1.55 -18.11
N SER A 109 -3.78 1.05 -16.90
CA SER A 109 -3.82 1.87 -15.69
C SER A 109 -2.75 1.44 -14.70
N VAL A 110 -2.29 2.44 -13.94
CA VAL A 110 -1.42 2.29 -12.78
C VAL A 110 -2.02 3.15 -11.69
N GLU A 111 -2.30 2.54 -10.55
CA GLU A 111 -2.72 3.25 -9.34
C GLU A 111 -1.78 2.88 -8.20
N SER A 112 -1.56 3.83 -7.29
CA SER A 112 -0.86 3.58 -6.04
C SER A 112 -1.71 3.99 -4.84
N ARG A 113 -1.56 3.25 -3.74
CA ARG A 113 -2.15 3.59 -2.45
C ARG A 113 -1.13 3.37 -1.34
N THR A 114 -1.25 4.10 -0.24
CA THR A 114 -0.54 3.76 1.00
C THR A 114 -1.40 2.80 1.79
N ARG A 115 -0.85 1.67 2.21
CA ARG A 115 -1.54 0.70 3.07
C ARG A 115 -0.98 0.76 4.48
N TRP A 116 -1.88 0.98 5.42
CA TRP A 116 -1.67 0.82 6.86
C TRP A 116 -2.37 -0.46 7.31
N LEU A 117 -1.67 -1.33 8.05
CA LEU A 117 -2.26 -2.47 8.75
C LEU A 117 -2.03 -2.26 10.24
N LEU A 118 -3.11 -2.17 11.01
CA LEU A 118 -3.09 -1.99 12.46
C LEU A 118 -3.37 -3.35 13.11
N LEU A 119 -2.48 -3.76 14.00
CA LEU A 119 -2.58 -5.03 14.72
C LEU A 119 -2.66 -4.77 16.22
N ASP A 120 -3.41 -5.62 16.91
CA ASP A 120 -3.50 -5.62 18.36
C ASP A 120 -2.33 -6.37 19.02
N ARG A 121 -2.36 -6.47 20.35
CA ARG A 121 -1.30 -7.13 21.13
C ARG A 121 -1.16 -8.63 20.85
N ARG A 122 -2.17 -9.27 20.27
CA ARG A 122 -2.15 -10.68 19.86
C ARG A 122 -1.62 -10.84 18.43
N GLY A 123 -1.43 -9.72 17.72
CA GLY A 123 -1.09 -9.72 16.30
C GLY A 123 -2.32 -9.86 15.40
N ASP A 124 -3.53 -9.74 15.96
CA ASP A 124 -4.78 -9.82 15.22
C ASP A 124 -5.14 -8.45 14.62
N PRO A 125 -5.83 -8.41 13.48
CA PRO A 125 -6.28 -7.16 12.88
C PRO A 125 -7.17 -6.33 13.84
N CYS A 126 -6.88 -5.04 13.98
CA CYS A 126 -7.71 -4.16 14.80
C CYS A 126 -9.14 -4.03 14.27
N SER A 127 -10.07 -3.70 15.19
CA SER A 127 -11.48 -3.51 14.87
C SER A 127 -11.72 -2.31 13.95
N ARG A 128 -12.81 -2.35 13.18
CA ARG A 128 -13.21 -1.22 12.32
C ARG A 128 -13.36 0.10 13.09
N ALA A 129 -13.91 0.08 14.30
CA ALA A 129 -14.03 1.28 15.13
C ALA A 129 -12.66 1.88 15.50
N THR A 130 -11.65 1.04 15.70
CA THR A 130 -10.25 1.48 15.88
C THR A 130 -9.72 2.14 14.61
N LEU A 131 -10.00 1.55 13.44
CA LEU A 131 -9.56 2.07 12.15
C LEU A 131 -10.20 3.44 11.83
N GLU A 132 -11.50 3.58 12.08
CA GLU A 132 -12.23 4.85 11.88
C GLU A 132 -11.64 5.98 12.75
N ARG A 133 -11.28 5.67 14.01
CA ARG A 133 -10.60 6.65 14.88
C ARG A 133 -9.16 6.97 14.45
N ALA A 134 -8.47 6.02 13.82
CA ALA A 134 -7.10 6.18 13.33
C ALA A 134 -7.05 6.94 11.99
N GLN A 135 -8.15 6.96 11.24
CA GLN A 135 -8.23 7.47 9.87
C GLN A 135 -7.71 8.90 9.73
N ASP A 136 -8.15 9.82 10.58
CA ASP A 136 -7.82 11.26 10.48
C ASP A 136 -6.32 11.53 10.70
N LEU A 137 -5.62 10.64 11.40
CA LEU A 137 -4.17 10.72 11.55
C LEU A 137 -3.46 10.15 10.31
N LEU A 138 -3.96 9.03 9.79
CA LEU A 138 -3.27 8.23 8.76
C LEU A 138 -3.59 8.69 7.33
N ALA A 139 -4.61 9.51 7.15
CA ALA A 139 -5.00 10.13 5.90
C ALA A 139 -5.38 11.59 6.13
N ASN A 140 -4.83 12.49 5.31
CA ASN A 140 -5.21 13.89 5.32
C ASN A 140 -6.50 14.09 4.50
N PRO A 141 -7.64 14.43 5.13
CA PRO A 141 -8.93 14.51 4.45
C PRO A 141 -9.01 15.65 3.43
N ALA A 142 -8.07 16.60 3.42
CA ALA A 142 -8.08 17.70 2.47
C ALA A 142 -7.70 17.28 1.03
N TYR A 143 -6.97 16.17 0.86
CA TYR A 143 -6.50 15.73 -0.46
C TYR A 143 -6.30 14.21 -0.59
N GLN A 144 -6.59 13.44 0.45
CA GLN A 144 -6.46 11.99 0.46
C GLN A 144 -7.79 11.32 0.80
N ASP A 145 -8.08 10.24 0.09
CA ASP A 145 -9.23 9.39 0.35
C ASP A 145 -8.77 8.13 1.09
N ALA A 146 -9.39 7.83 2.22
CA ALA A 146 -9.14 6.59 2.96
C ALA A 146 -10.25 5.57 2.72
N LEU A 147 -9.86 4.34 2.42
CA LEU A 147 -10.73 3.18 2.38
C LEU A 147 -10.39 2.27 3.57
N ILE A 148 -11.43 1.87 4.31
CA ILE A 148 -11.33 0.99 5.48
C ILE A 148 -12.12 -0.29 5.19
N ALA A 149 -11.62 -1.43 5.64
CA ALA A 149 -12.32 -2.72 5.54
C ALA A 149 -13.59 -2.79 6.40
#